data_AF-A0A930A464-F1
#
_entry.id   AF-A0A930A464-F1
#
_cell.length_a   1.000
_cell.length_b   1.000
_cell.length_c   1.000
_cell.angle_alpha   90.00
_cell.angle_beta   90.00
_cell.angle_gamma   90.00
#
_symmetry.space_group_name_H-M   'P 1'
#
loop_
_entity.id
_entity.type
_entity.pdbx_description
1 polymer ?
#
loop_
_entity_poly.entity_id
_entity_poly.type
_entity_poly.pdbx_seq_one_letter_code
_entity_poly.pdbx_strand_id
1 'polypeptide(L)'
;MKNYFRGVMQHDAQDCGAACLTSIIHFWGNNAPMSLIREKMKVDKSGSNFYTIGIVGEQFGLTSTALNGTFDELLEELKNNRLQLPFIAHFLNNHSKGHFVVVYKYSNSKITIFDPGEGKQ
;
A
#
# COMPACT_ATOMS: atom_id res chain seq x y z
N MET A 1 -0.67 -19.36 -10.65
CA MET A 1 -0.81 -18.23 -11.59
C MET A 1 -0.21 -17.01 -10.92
N LYS A 2 0.73 -16.29 -11.56
CA LYS A 2 1.23 -15.02 -11.00
C LYS A 2 0.17 -13.94 -11.26
N ASN A 3 -0.47 -13.44 -10.20
CA ASN A 3 -1.41 -12.33 -10.34
C ASN A 3 -0.65 -11.09 -10.83
N TYR A 4 -1.11 -10.49 -11.93
CA TYR A 4 -0.52 -9.25 -12.43
C TYR A 4 -0.98 -8.08 -11.57
N PHE A 5 -0.04 -7.30 -11.03
CA PHE A 5 -0.38 -6.16 -10.18
C PHE A 5 -1.08 -5.05 -10.97
N ARG A 6 -2.29 -4.70 -10.53
CA ARG A 6 -3.10 -3.58 -11.00
C ARG A 6 -3.42 -2.70 -9.79
N GLY A 7 -2.86 -1.49 -9.78
CA GLY A 7 -3.14 -0.52 -8.72
C GLY A 7 -4.44 0.23 -8.98
N VAL A 8 -5.00 0.79 -7.92
CA VAL A 8 -6.20 1.62 -7.92
C VAL A 8 -5.78 3.07 -7.67
N MET A 9 -6.19 3.98 -8.56
CA MET A 9 -5.88 5.41 -8.41
C MET A 9 -6.69 6.05 -7.27
N GLN A 10 -6.13 7.06 -6.62
CA GLN A 10 -6.86 7.85 -5.62
C GLN A 10 -7.78 8.87 -6.29
N HIS A 11 -8.95 9.13 -5.70
CA HIS A 11 -9.85 10.19 -6.15
C HIS A 11 -9.52 11.53 -5.49
N ASP A 12 -9.33 11.53 -4.17
CA ASP A 12 -8.93 12.70 -3.38
C ASP A 12 -7.51 12.56 -2.84
N ALA A 13 -6.84 13.68 -2.53
CA ALA A 13 -5.48 13.67 -1.96
C ALA A 13 -5.33 12.85 -0.66
N GLN A 14 -6.42 12.68 0.10
CA GLN A 14 -6.46 11.95 1.37
C GLN A 14 -6.72 10.43 1.19
N ASP A 15 -7.05 10.00 -0.03
CA ASP A 15 -7.45 8.62 -0.32
C ASP A 15 -6.27 7.67 -0.57
N CYS A 16 -5.01 8.14 -0.52
CA CYS A 16 -3.84 7.31 -0.87
C CYS A 16 -3.78 5.99 -0.06
N GLY A 17 -4.10 6.03 1.24
CA GLY A 17 -4.18 4.83 2.07
C GLY A 17 -5.28 3.86 1.64
N ALA A 18 -6.49 4.35 1.36
CA ALA A 18 -7.62 3.55 0.88
C ALA A 18 -7.35 2.93 -0.50
N ALA A 19 -6.74 3.70 -1.40
CA ALA A 19 -6.35 3.25 -2.74
C ALA A 19 -5.26 2.17 -2.66
N CYS A 20 -4.25 2.33 -1.80
CA CYS A 20 -3.22 1.32 -1.55
C CYS A 20 -3.83 0.01 -1.02
N LEU A 21 -4.66 0.10 0.01
CA LEU A 21 -5.31 -1.08 0.60
C LEU A 21 -6.21 -1.80 -0.42
N THR A 22 -6.99 -1.04 -1.19
CA THR A 22 -7.80 -1.60 -2.29
C THR A 22 -6.94 -2.35 -3.29
N SER A 23 -5.78 -1.80 -3.68
CA SER A 23 -4.85 -2.44 -4.61
C SER A 23 -4.32 -3.78 -4.09
N ILE A 24 -3.99 -3.87 -2.80
CA ILE A 24 -3.55 -5.13 -2.16
C ILE A 24 -4.69 -6.15 -2.11
N ILE A 25 -5.89 -5.73 -1.69
CA ILE A 25 -7.08 -6.59 -1.60
C ILE A 25 -7.43 -7.17 -2.97
N HIS A 26 -7.38 -6.35 -4.03
CA HIS A 26 -7.62 -6.76 -5.41
C HIS A 26 -6.55 -7.74 -5.90
N PHE A 27 -5.28 -7.50 -5.56
CA PHE A 27 -4.18 -8.40 -5.92
C PHE A 27 -4.37 -9.82 -5.37
N TRP A 28 -4.94 -9.95 -4.16
CA TRP A 28 -5.24 -11.22 -3.53
C TRP A 28 -6.62 -11.80 -3.89
N GLY A 29 -7.31 -11.22 -4.87
CA GLY A 29 -8.51 -11.79 -5.51
C GLY A 29 -9.84 -11.31 -4.93
N ASN A 30 -9.84 -10.35 -4.01
CA ASN A 30 -11.06 -9.75 -3.50
C ASN A 30 -11.36 -8.44 -4.25
N ASN A 31 -12.55 -8.32 -4.86
CA ASN A 31 -12.90 -7.19 -5.73
C ASN A 31 -13.75 -6.12 -5.01
N ALA A 32 -13.58 -5.94 -3.69
CA ALA A 32 -14.30 -4.94 -2.93
C ALA A 32 -14.12 -3.53 -3.54
N PRO A 33 -15.19 -2.74 -3.70
CA PRO A 33 -15.08 -1.39 -4.27
C PRO A 33 -14.31 -0.46 -3.33
N MET A 34 -13.51 0.45 -3.89
CA MET A 34 -12.72 1.41 -3.12
C MET A 34 -13.60 2.27 -2.19
N SER A 35 -14.84 2.60 -2.60
CA SER A 35 -15.78 3.36 -1.77
C SER A 35 -16.09 2.67 -0.45
N LEU A 36 -16.29 1.35 -0.45
CA LEU A 36 -16.51 0.55 0.76
C LEU A 36 -15.28 0.55 1.67
N ILE A 37 -14.08 0.43 1.09
CA ILE A 37 -12.83 0.45 1.85
C ILE A 37 -12.61 1.83 2.47
N ARG A 38 -12.82 2.90 1.71
CA ARG A 38 -12.76 4.30 2.17
C ARG A 38 -13.72 4.55 3.33
N GLU A 39 -14.96 4.06 3.22
CA GLU A 39 -15.97 4.15 4.28
C GLU A 39 -15.52 3.42 5.55
N LYS A 40 -15.03 2.18 5.43
CA LYS A 40 -14.53 1.37 6.56
C LYS A 40 -13.31 1.97 7.24
N MET A 41 -12.42 2.57 6.46
CA MET A 41 -11.25 3.29 6.98
C MET A 41 -11.64 4.60 7.67
N LYS A 42 -12.91 5.03 7.56
CA LYS A 42 -13.40 6.30 8.12
C LYS A 42 -12.46 7.44 7.78
N VAL A 43 -11.99 7.47 6.52
CA VAL A 43 -11.06 8.52 6.06
C VAL A 43 -11.77 9.85 6.21
N ASP A 44 -11.48 10.54 7.31
CA ASP A 44 -11.92 11.91 7.58
C ASP A 44 -10.81 12.88 7.15
N LYS A 45 -10.93 14.15 7.55
CA LYS A 45 -9.98 15.22 7.19
C LYS A 45 -8.54 14.96 7.66
N SER A 46 -8.30 13.98 8.54
CA SER A 46 -6.98 13.63 9.08
C SER A 46 -6.23 12.56 8.28
N GLY A 47 -6.87 11.94 7.28
CA GLY A 47 -6.25 10.92 6.44
C GLY A 47 -6.24 9.51 7.06
N SER A 48 -5.50 8.59 6.44
CA SER A 48 -5.36 7.21 6.92
C SER A 48 -4.05 7.04 7.71
N ASN A 49 -4.05 6.20 8.74
CA ASN A 49 -2.83 5.77 9.42
C ASN A 49 -2.63 4.24 9.27
N PHE A 50 -1.41 3.75 9.57
CA PHE A 50 -1.08 2.33 9.45
C PHE A 50 -1.99 1.40 10.26
N TYR A 51 -2.40 1.83 11.45
CA TYR A 51 -3.26 1.03 12.31
C TYR A 51 -4.62 0.77 11.64
N THR A 52 -5.26 1.81 11.11
CA THR A 52 -6.53 1.69 10.38
C THR A 52 -6.38 0.84 9.12
N ILE A 53 -5.28 1.00 8.37
CA ILE A 53 -5.00 0.17 7.18
C ILE A 53 -4.95 -1.31 7.55
N GLY A 54 -4.23 -1.66 8.63
CA GLY A 54 -4.13 -3.04 9.12
C GLY A 54 -5.47 -3.63 9.54
N ILE A 55 -6.19 -2.95 10.44
CA ILE A 55 -7.49 -3.39 10.94
C ILE A 55 -8.53 -3.56 9.83
N VAL A 56 -8.58 -2.63 8.87
CA VAL A 56 -9.51 -2.77 7.74
C VAL A 56 -9.06 -3.89 6.81
N GLY A 57 -7.77 -4.03 6.53
CA GLY A 57 -7.25 -5.13 5.71
C GLY A 57 -7.59 -6.51 6.26
N GLU A 58 -7.54 -6.67 7.59
CA GLU A 58 -7.93 -7.91 8.27
C GLU A 58 -9.41 -8.26 8.08
N GLN A 59 -10.30 -7.26 8.02
CA GLN A 59 -11.72 -7.48 7.68
C GLN A 59 -11.92 -8.02 6.26
N PHE A 60 -10.93 -7.87 5.38
CA PHE A 60 -10.94 -8.38 4.01
C PHE A 60 -10.10 -9.66 3.83
N GLY A 61 -9.69 -10.31 4.93
CA GLY A 61 -9.00 -11.59 4.92
C GLY A 61 -7.49 -11.52 4.76
N LEU A 62 -6.89 -10.34 4.97
CA LEU A 62 -5.44 -10.19 5.06
C LEU A 62 -4.95 -10.45 6.49
N THR A 63 -3.66 -10.71 6.64
CA THR A 63 -2.97 -10.60 7.94
C THR A 63 -2.05 -9.41 7.87
N SER A 64 -2.13 -8.52 8.86
CA SER A 64 -1.34 -7.30 8.87
C SER A 64 -0.16 -7.39 9.82
N THR A 65 0.99 -6.85 9.43
CA THR A 65 2.16 -6.68 10.29
C THR A 65 2.82 -5.37 9.93
N ALA A 66 2.96 -4.47 10.92
CA ALA A 66 3.62 -3.19 10.73
C ALA A 66 5.11 -3.32 11.06
N LEU A 67 5.96 -2.86 10.14
CA LEU A 67 7.42 -2.82 10.29
C LEU A 67 7.88 -1.37 10.20
N ASN A 68 8.97 -1.04 10.90
CA ASN A 68 9.66 0.24 10.79
C ASN A 68 11.16 -0.05 10.63
N GLY A 69 11.81 0.72 9.77
CA GLY A 69 13.24 0.59 9.51
C GLY A 69 13.70 1.65 8.52
N THR A 70 15.00 1.63 8.26
CA THR A 70 15.68 2.48 7.28
C THR A 70 15.49 1.94 5.85
N PHE A 71 15.84 2.77 4.87
CA PHE A 71 15.80 2.35 3.46
C PHE A 71 16.80 1.21 3.17
N ASP A 72 17.96 1.21 3.83
CA ASP A 72 18.98 0.16 3.65
C ASP A 72 18.50 -1.19 4.20
N GLU A 73 17.85 -1.19 5.37
CA GLU A 73 17.21 -2.39 5.93
C GLU A 73 16.11 -2.91 4.99
N LEU A 74 15.25 -2.02 4.46
CA LEU A 74 14.25 -2.41 3.46
C LEU A 74 14.88 -3.10 2.25
N LEU A 75 15.97 -2.55 1.72
CA LEU A 75 16.68 -3.14 0.58
C LEU A 75 17.29 -4.50 0.94
N GLU A 76 17.85 -4.65 2.13
CA GLU A 76 18.39 -5.93 2.60
C GLU A 76 17.29 -6.99 2.71
N GLU A 77 16.16 -6.67 3.33
CA GLU A 77 15.02 -7.58 3.46
C GLU A 77 14.42 -8.00 2.11
N LEU A 78 14.35 -7.07 1.14
CA LEU A 78 13.93 -7.36 -0.23
C LEU A 78 14.94 -8.26 -0.96
N LYS A 79 16.24 -8.01 -0.83
CA LYS A 79 17.31 -8.85 -1.43
C LYS A 79 17.28 -10.26 -0.88
N ASN A 80 17.05 -10.40 0.42
CA ASN A 80 16.99 -11.69 1.11
C ASN A 80 15.62 -12.38 0.97
N ASN A 81 14.70 -11.80 0.18
CA ASN A 81 13.36 -12.33 -0.06
C ASN A 81 12.56 -12.60 1.24
N ARG A 82 12.76 -11.76 2.26
CA ARG A 82 12.12 -11.84 3.57
C ARG A 82 10.79 -11.07 3.65
N LEU A 83 10.48 -10.24 2.64
CA LEU A 83 9.22 -9.50 2.54
C LEU A 83 8.31 -10.08 1.46
N GLN A 84 7.03 -10.21 1.78
CA GLN A 84 6.00 -10.63 0.83
C GLN A 84 5.54 -9.43 0.00
N LEU A 85 5.62 -9.56 -1.33
CA LEU A 85 5.06 -8.60 -2.27
C LEU A 85 3.63 -8.98 -2.69
N PRO A 86 2.75 -7.99 -2.97
CA PRO A 86 2.92 -6.56 -2.74
C PRO A 86 2.70 -6.16 -1.26
N PHE A 87 3.27 -5.05 -0.83
CA PHE A 87 3.03 -4.45 0.49
C PHE A 87 2.88 -2.92 0.40
N ILE A 88 2.33 -2.31 1.45
CA ILE A 88 2.14 -0.86 1.56
C ILE A 88 3.34 -0.25 2.27
N ALA A 89 3.90 0.81 1.69
CA ALA A 89 4.94 1.63 2.30
C ALA A 89 4.43 3.04 2.55
N HIS A 90 5.00 3.71 3.54
CA HIS A 90 4.74 5.11 3.85
C HIS A 90 6.05 5.86 3.90
N PHE A 91 6.09 7.03 3.27
CA PHE A 91 7.23 7.93 3.36
C PHE A 91 6.75 9.38 3.48
N LEU A 92 7.65 10.25 3.93
CA LEU A 92 7.44 11.69 3.89
C LEU A 92 7.74 12.18 2.48
N ASN A 93 6.75 12.71 1.78
CA ASN A 93 6.99 13.34 0.49
C ASN A 93 7.73 14.67 0.65
N ASN A 94 8.12 15.28 -0.47
CA ASN A 94 8.88 16.54 -0.52
C ASN A 94 8.20 17.73 0.19
N HIS A 95 6.92 17.61 0.54
CA HIS A 95 6.15 18.63 1.26
C HIS A 95 5.88 18.27 2.72
N SER A 96 6.64 17.33 3.28
CA SER A 96 6.49 16.83 4.66
C SER A 96 5.08 16.28 4.94
N LYS A 97 4.36 15.85 3.91
CA LYS A 97 3.09 15.13 4.06
C LYS A 97 3.36 13.63 3.96
N GLY A 98 2.80 12.88 4.90
CA GLY A 98 2.81 11.43 4.81
C GLY A 98 2.08 10.95 3.56
N HIS A 99 2.70 10.05 2.79
CA HIS A 99 2.13 9.47 1.57
C HIS A 99 2.28 7.96 1.57
N PHE A 100 1.23 7.26 1.15
CA PHE A 100 1.21 5.81 1.04
C PHE A 100 1.34 5.38 -0.41
N VAL A 101 2.18 4.36 -0.65
CA VAL A 101 2.38 3.73 -1.96
C VAL A 101 2.39 2.22 -1.82
N VAL A 102 2.23 1.50 -2.93
CA VAL A 102 2.34 0.05 -2.97
C VAL A 102 3.66 -0.36 -3.62
N VAL A 103 4.49 -1.09 -2.89
CA VAL A 103 5.65 -1.77 -3.44
C VAL A 103 5.19 -3.13 -3.97
N TYR A 104 5.30 -3.35 -5.29
CA TYR A 104 4.78 -4.57 -5.91
C TYR A 104 5.81 -5.39 -6.68
N LYS A 105 7.03 -4.87 -6.86
CA LYS A 105 8.12 -5.60 -7.51
C LYS A 105 9.46 -5.13 -6.98
N TYR A 106 10.38 -6.08 -6.83
CA TYR A 106 11.80 -5.82 -6.65
C TYR A 106 12.59 -6.67 -7.65
N SER A 107 13.43 -6.03 -8.47
CA SER A 107 14.27 -6.73 -9.45
C SER A 107 15.43 -5.85 -9.89
N ASN A 108 16.60 -6.45 -10.17
CA ASN A 108 17.80 -5.73 -10.63
C ASN A 108 18.16 -4.56 -9.70
N SER A 109 18.04 -4.78 -8.38
CA SER A 109 18.25 -3.76 -7.35
C SER A 109 17.34 -2.53 -7.45
N LYS A 110 16.22 -2.63 -8.18
CA LYS A 110 15.21 -1.58 -8.32
C LYS A 110 13.91 -2.01 -7.68
N ILE A 111 13.35 -1.11 -6.88
CA ILE A 111 11.98 -1.21 -6.36
C ILE A 111 11.06 -0.58 -7.40
N THR A 112 9.96 -1.26 -7.72
CA THR A 112 8.87 -0.69 -8.52
C THR A 112 7.69 -0.44 -7.61
N ILE A 113 7.15 0.77 -7.67
CA ILE A 113 6.04 1.21 -6.83
C ILE A 113 4.84 1.57 -7.68
N PHE A 114 3.68 1.52 -7.05
CA PHE A 114 2.47 2.15 -7.54
C PHE A 114 2.09 3.24 -6.57
N ASP A 115 2.19 4.48 -7.05
CA ASP A 115 1.69 5.66 -6.37
C ASP A 115 0.20 5.84 -6.74
N PRO A 116 -0.72 5.87 -5.78
CA PRO A 116 -2.14 6.10 -6.09
C PRO A 116 -2.44 7.41 -6.83
N GLY A 117 -1.59 8.43 -6.72
CA GLY A 117 -1.74 9.73 -7.39
C GLY A 117 -1.10 9.77 -8.77
N GLU A 118 -0.02 9.01 -9.00
CA GLU A 118 0.81 9.12 -10.20
C GLU A 118 0.87 7.84 -11.04
N GLY A 119 0.43 6.70 -10.50
CA GLY A 119 0.46 5.39 -11.14
C GLY A 119 1.79 4.64 -10.93
N LYS A 120 2.18 3.82 -11.92
CA LYS A 120 3.37 2.95 -11.82
C LYS A 120 4.66 3.75 -12.00
N GLN A 121 5.63 3.52 -11.12
CA GLN A 121 6.98 4.12 -11.14
C GLN A 121 8.07 3.07 -10.93
#